data_AF-A0A967Z1G6-F1
#
_entry.id   AF-A0A967Z1G6-F1
#
_cell.length_a   1.000
_cell.length_b   1.000
_cell.length_c   1.000
_cell.angle_alpha   90.00
_cell.angle_beta   90.00
_cell.angle_gamma   90.00
#
_symmetry.space_group_name_H-M   'P 1'
#
loop_
_entity.id
_entity.type
_entity.pdbx_description
1 polymer ?
#
loop_
_entity_poly.entity_id
_entity_poly.type
_entity_poly.pdbx_seq_one_letter_code
_entity_poly.pdbx_strand_id
1 'polypeptide(L)' 'NGDGTYSGTFTIPAGDYEVKVALDGSWTENYGVDGVADGDNITFTVEEESEVTFIWDSETKILTVEVG' A
#
# COMPACT_ATOMS: atom_id res chain seq x y z
N ASN A 1 12.32 -0.33 -7.53
CA ASN A 1 13.31 0.77 -7.66
C ASN A 1 14.77 0.31 -7.63
N GLY A 2 15.06 -0.98 -7.40
CA GLY A 2 16.44 -1.51 -7.41
C GLY A 2 17.18 -1.36 -6.07
N ASP A 3 16.51 -0.80 -5.07
CA ASP A 3 17.01 -0.49 -3.73
C ASP A 3 16.24 -1.24 -2.62
N GLY A 4 15.39 -2.21 -2.97
CA GLY A 4 14.50 -2.90 -2.03
C GLY A 4 13.13 -2.26 -1.86
N THR A 5 12.88 -1.10 -2.49
CA THR A 5 11.56 -0.47 -2.56
C THR A 5 10.84 -0.74 -3.89
N TYR A 6 9.52 -0.79 -3.82
CA TYR A 6 8.60 -1.00 -4.93
C TYR A 6 7.54 0.09 -4.89
N SER A 7 7.28 0.74 -6.02
CA SER A 7 6.30 1.83 -6.06
C SER A 7 5.39 1.75 -7.28
N GLY A 8 4.16 2.23 -7.10
CA GLY A 8 3.17 2.40 -8.16
C GLY A 8 2.26 3.58 -7.86
N THR A 9 1.95 4.37 -8.89
CA THR A 9 1.06 5.53 -8.81
C THR A 9 -0.20 5.26 -9.62
N PHE A 10 -1.36 5.55 -9.05
CA PHE A 10 -2.66 5.31 -9.66
C PHE A 10 -3.58 6.52 -9.47
N THR A 11 -4.39 6.83 -10.47
CA THR A 11 -5.50 7.78 -10.31
C THR A 11 -6.64 7.09 -9.58
N ILE A 12 -7.00 7.57 -8.39
CA ILE A 12 -8.04 6.99 -7.54
C ILE A 12 -9.15 8.03 -7.32
N PRO A 13 -10.43 7.69 -7.54
CA PRO A 13 -11.56 8.59 -7.23
C PRO A 13 -11.66 8.93 -5.74
N ALA A 14 -12.48 9.93 -5.42
CA ALA A 14 -12.79 10.25 -4.02
C ALA A 14 -13.44 9.07 -3.28
N GLY A 15 -13.00 8.80 -2.06
CA GLY A 15 -13.55 7.74 -1.21
C GLY A 15 -12.64 7.34 -0.06
N ASP A 16 -13.19 6.50 0.81
CA ASP A 16 -12.44 5.81 1.86
C ASP A 16 -12.03 4.42 1.35
N TYR A 17 -10.74 4.11 1.48
CA TYR A 17 -10.11 2.91 0.91
C TYR A 17 -9.31 2.16 1.97
N GLU A 18 -9.11 0.88 1.68
CA GLU A 18 -8.26 -0.02 2.46
C GLU A 18 -7.29 -0.74 1.53
N VAL A 19 -6.06 -0.97 2.00
CA VAL A 19 -5.03 -1.66 1.22
C VAL A 19 -4.16 -2.57 2.09
N LYS A 20 -3.64 -3.63 1.46
CA LYS A 20 -2.58 -4.51 1.98
C LYS A 20 -1.65 -4.91 0.85
N VAL A 21 -0.43 -5.31 1.20
CA VAL A 21 0.53 -5.89 0.25
C VAL A 21 0.42 -7.41 0.32
N ALA A 22 0.20 -8.05 -0.82
CA ALA A 22 0.15 -9.50 -0.96
C ALA A 22 1.26 -9.96 -1.91
N LEU A 23 2.03 -10.98 -1.53
CA LEU A 23 3.12 -11.52 -2.33
C LEU A 23 2.67 -12.70 -3.20
N ASP A 24 3.39 -12.91 -4.30
CA ASP A 24 3.19 -14.03 -5.24
C ASP A 24 1.77 -14.14 -5.82
N GLY A 25 1.00 -13.04 -5.83
CA GLY A 25 -0.38 -13.02 -6.30
C GLY A 25 -1.34 -13.83 -5.43
N SER A 26 -0.97 -14.10 -4.17
CA SER A 26 -1.76 -14.84 -3.19
C SER A 26 -1.80 -14.10 -1.85
N TRP A 27 -2.81 -14.40 -1.03
CA TRP A 27 -2.89 -13.90 0.35
C TRP A 27 -2.08 -14.72 1.36
N THR A 28 -1.36 -15.75 0.93
CA THR A 28 -0.57 -16.61 1.83
C THR A 28 0.50 -15.83 2.60
N GLU A 29 1.15 -14.86 1.96
CA GLU A 29 2.08 -13.95 2.59
C GLU A 29 1.63 -12.53 2.28
N ASN A 30 1.21 -11.80 3.31
CA ASN A 30 0.67 -10.47 3.16
C ASN A 30 0.99 -9.60 4.38
N TYR A 31 1.06 -8.30 4.16
CA TYR A 31 1.46 -7.31 5.16
C TYR A 31 0.46 -6.16 5.21
N GLY A 32 0.06 -5.82 6.44
CA GLY A 32 -0.90 -4.77 6.76
C GLY A 32 -0.26 -3.59 7.50
N VAL A 33 -1.03 -2.99 8.41
CA VAL A 33 -0.57 -1.91 9.30
C VAL A 33 0.78 -2.27 9.95
N ASP A 34 1.69 -1.29 9.97
CA ASP A 34 3.05 -1.40 10.52
C ASP A 34 3.90 -2.55 9.94
N GLY A 35 3.56 -3.05 8.75
CA GLY A 35 4.24 -4.19 8.14
C GLY A 35 3.99 -5.51 8.86
N VAL A 36 2.92 -5.61 9.65
CA VAL A 36 2.55 -6.83 10.36
C VAL A 36 2.05 -7.88 9.37
N ALA A 37 2.67 -9.06 9.42
CA ALA A 37 2.22 -10.23 8.66
C ALA A 37 0.80 -10.63 9.08
N ASP A 38 -0.09 -10.81 8.12
CA ASP A 38 -1.53 -11.02 8.37
C ASP A 38 -2.19 -9.91 9.21
N GLY A 39 -1.57 -8.73 9.29
CA GLY A 39 -2.05 -7.60 10.08
C GLY A 39 -3.30 -6.92 9.52
N ASP A 40 -3.81 -5.92 10.23
CA ASP A 40 -5.00 -5.17 9.82
C ASP A 40 -4.78 -4.42 8.50
N ASN A 41 -5.87 -4.09 7.79
CA ASN A 41 -5.81 -3.31 6.56
C ASN A 41 -5.32 -1.87 6.84
N ILE A 42 -4.56 -1.28 5.92
CA ILE A 42 -4.16 0.13 5.98
C ILE A 42 -5.28 0.97 5.39
N THR A 43 -5.87 1.86 6.18
CA THR A 43 -6.94 2.76 5.76
C THR A 43 -6.39 4.08 5.24
N PHE A 44 -6.94 4.62 4.16
CA PHE A 44 -6.65 5.97 3.68
C PHE A 44 -7.87 6.59 3.00
N THR A 45 -7.94 7.92 3.00
CA THR A 45 -9.03 8.68 2.37
C THR A 45 -8.47 9.50 1.21
N VAL A 46 -9.23 9.51 0.11
CA VAL A 46 -8.98 10.34 -1.07
C VAL A 46 -10.13 11.35 -1.15
N GLU A 47 -9.85 12.65 -0.97
CA GLU A 47 -10.92 13.68 -0.85
C GLU A 47 -11.53 14.06 -2.19
N GLU A 48 -10.72 14.03 -3.25
CA GLU A 48 -11.12 14.22 -4.66
C GLU A 48 -10.28 13.29 -5.55
N GLU A 49 -10.63 13.14 -6.83
CA GLU A 49 -9.83 12.27 -7.72
C GLU A 49 -8.37 12.75 -7.78
N SER A 50 -7.46 11.94 -7.21
CA SER A 50 -6.04 12.29 -7.04
C SER A 50 -5.13 11.16 -7.54
N GLU A 51 -3.88 11.52 -7.84
CA GLU A 51 -2.82 10.53 -7.95
C GLU A 51 -2.43 10.04 -6.56
N VAL A 52 -2.48 8.72 -6.34
CA VAL A 52 -2.08 8.08 -5.09
C VAL A 52 -0.87 7.20 -5.37
N THR A 53 0.22 7.44 -4.63
CA THR A 53 1.46 6.66 -4.74
C THR A 53 1.58 5.70 -3.57
N PHE A 54 1.79 4.43 -3.90
CA PHE A 54 2.05 3.35 -2.96
C PHE A 54 3.54 3.04 -3.01
N ILE A 55 4.21 3.03 -1.85
CA ILE A 55 5.64 2.72 -1.72
C ILE A 55 5.80 1.61 -0.69
N TRP A 56 6.21 0.43 -1.14
CA TRP A 56 6.46 -0.72 -0.28
C TRP A 56 7.95 -0.96 -0.12
N ASP A 57 8.38 -1.08 1.12
CA ASP A 57 9.75 -1.46 1.49
C ASP A 57 9.79 -2.95 1.85
N SER A 58 10.57 -3.72 1.09
CA SER A 58 10.64 -5.17 1.25
C SER A 58 11.46 -5.65 2.45
N GLU A 59 12.26 -4.79 3.07
CA GLU A 59 13.03 -5.10 4.29
C GLU A 59 12.16 -4.89 5.54
N THR A 60 11.55 -3.72 5.64
CA THR A 60 10.70 -3.34 6.79
C THR A 60 9.28 -3.87 6.70
N LYS A 61 8.84 -4.26 5.50
CA LYS A 61 7.47 -4.68 5.16
C LYS A 61 6.42 -3.57 5.22
N ILE A 62 6.84 -2.33 5.45
CA ILE A 62 5.95 -1.18 5.57
C ILE A 62 5.50 -0.73 4.18
N LEU A 63 4.20 -0.44 4.06
CA LEU A 63 3.60 0.25 2.92
C LEU A 63 3.27 1.69 3.32
N THR A 64 3.84 2.65 2.61
CA THR A 64 3.47 4.07 2.68
C THR A 64 2.48 4.39 1.57
N VAL A 65 1.43 5.13 1.92
CA VAL A 65 0.42 5.64 0.98
C VAL A 65 0.47 7.15 0.97
N GLU A 66 0.75 7.74 -0.18
CA GLU A 66 0.82 9.19 -0.39
C GLU A 66 -0.34 9.61 -1.30
N VAL A 67 -1.27 10.40 -0.77
CA VAL A 67 -2.39 10.98 -1.53
C VAL A 67 -1.98 12.38 -1.98
N GLY A 68 -2.07 12.64 -3.28
CA GLY A 68 -1.74 13.93 -3.91
C GLY A 68 -2.77 15.02 -3.69
#